data_AF-A0A1I0MRX8-F1
#
_entry.id   AF-A0A1I0MRX8-F1
#
_cell.length_a   1.000
_cell.length_b   1.000
_cell.length_c   1.000
_cell.angle_alpha   90.00
_cell.angle_beta   90.00
_cell.angle_gamma   90.00
#
_symmetry.space_group_name_H-M   'P 1'
#
loop_
_entity.id
_entity.type
_entity.pdbx_description
1 polymer ?
#
loop_
_entity_poly.entity_id
_entity_poly.type
_entity_poly.pdbx_seq_one_letter_code
_entity_poly.pdbx_strand_id
1 'polypeptide(L)'
;MDLLEFAVDFSVLFDVLVLIVVLSLLVERALSVIFESSFFIAWYDPEFSQEDQRNKGDNTPSDDRITPPSKPKKKKKGAKEIVAIIVSIILVWNIDFDAIAVLMKDESLSPELGYFITGLIIAGGSKGSIKLFNDVLDFRSDVERRRKEFNTQTH
;
A
#
# COMPACT_ATOMS: atom_id res chain seq x y z
N MET A 1 -36.54 16.10 0.59
CA MET A 1 -35.35 15.28 0.30
C MET A 1 -35.25 14.30 1.43
N ASP A 2 -35.83 13.12 1.25
CA ASP A 2 -35.90 12.11 2.30
C ASP A 2 -34.53 11.45 2.42
N LEU A 3 -34.02 11.34 3.65
CA LEU A 3 -32.78 10.63 3.99
C LEU A 3 -32.80 9.14 3.56
N LEU A 4 -33.94 8.64 3.08
CA LEU A 4 -34.17 7.30 2.56
C LEU A 4 -33.86 7.15 1.06
N GLU A 5 -33.70 8.24 0.30
CA GLU A 5 -33.42 8.19 -1.15
C GLU A 5 -31.94 7.96 -1.46
N PHE A 6 -31.06 8.10 -0.46
CA PHE A 6 -29.69 7.56 -0.49
C PHE A 6 -29.70 6.06 -0.14
N ALA A 7 -30.64 5.30 -0.71
CA ALA A 7 -30.65 3.85 -0.61
C ALA A 7 -29.51 3.33 -1.49
N VAL A 8 -28.32 3.22 -0.89
CA VAL A 8 -27.19 2.52 -1.50
C VAL A 8 -27.69 1.15 -1.96
N ASP A 9 -27.53 0.88 -3.25
CA ASP A 9 -27.94 -0.38 -3.86
C ASP A 9 -26.97 -1.48 -3.37
N PHE A 10 -27.36 -2.18 -2.30
CA PHE A 10 -26.52 -3.19 -1.66
C PHE A 10 -26.14 -4.33 -2.62
N SER A 11 -26.93 -4.58 -3.67
CA SER A 11 -26.58 -5.55 -4.71
C SER A 11 -25.38 -5.07 -5.52
N VAL A 12 -25.45 -3.84 -6.03
CA VAL A 12 -24.35 -3.23 -6.81
C VAL A 12 -23.10 -3.08 -5.94
N LEU A 13 -23.26 -2.62 -4.69
CA LEU A 13 -22.17 -2.51 -3.74
C LEU A 13 -21.47 -3.86 -3.52
N PHE A 14 -22.23 -4.93 -3.34
CA PHE A 14 -21.65 -6.27 -3.14
C PHE A 14 -20.90 -6.75 -4.38
N ASP A 15 -21.47 -6.56 -5.58
CA ASP A 15 -20.82 -6.94 -6.84
C ASP A 15 -19.49 -6.18 -7.05
N VAL A 16 -19.50 -4.87 -6.83
CA VAL A 16 -18.29 -4.03 -6.91
C VAL A 16 -17.26 -4.47 -5.87
N LEU A 17 -17.70 -4.76 -4.64
CA LEU A 17 -16.80 -5.19 -3.57
C LEU A 17 -16.14 -6.54 -3.90
N VAL A 18 -16.92 -7.53 -4.36
CA VAL A 18 -16.40 -8.84 -4.78
C VAL A 18 -15.41 -8.66 -5.93
N LEU A 19 -15.74 -7.82 -6.92
CA LEU A 19 -14.86 -7.53 -8.04
C LEU A 19 -13.54 -6.90 -7.59
N ILE A 20 -13.58 -5.88 -6.72
CA ILE A 20 -12.38 -5.25 -6.15
C ILE A 20 -11.53 -6.26 -5.39
N VAL A 21 -12.15 -7.15 -4.60
CA VAL A 21 -11.43 -8.19 -3.84
C VAL A 21 -10.72 -9.16 -4.77
N VAL A 22 -11.42 -9.67 -5.79
CA VAL A 22 -10.83 -10.59 -6.79
C VAL A 22 -9.71 -9.89 -7.55
N LEU A 23 -9.92 -8.65 -7.96
CA LEU A 23 -8.93 -7.86 -8.70
C LEU A 23 -7.69 -7.57 -7.84
N SER A 24 -7.87 -7.23 -6.57
CA SER A 24 -6.78 -7.01 -5.62
C SER A 24 -5.95 -8.29 -5.41
N LEU A 25 -6.60 -9.45 -5.29
CA LEU A 25 -5.90 -10.73 -5.20
C LEU A 25 -5.13 -11.07 -6.47
N LEU A 26 -5.70 -10.81 -7.65
CA LEU A 26 -5.00 -11.03 -8.93
C LEU A 26 -3.79 -10.13 -9.08
N VAL A 27 -3.93 -8.84 -8.77
CA VAL A 27 -2.83 -7.86 -8.79
C VAL A 27 -1.74 -8.26 -7.80
N GLU A 28 -2.11 -8.66 -6.58
CA GLU A 28 -1.16 -9.14 -5.57
C GLU A 28 -0.37 -10.36 -6.08
N ARG A 29 -1.05 -11.34 -6.70
CA ARG A 29 -0.38 -12.53 -7.25
C ARG A 29 0.50 -12.20 -8.46
N ALA A 30 0.04 -11.35 -9.36
CA ALA A 30 0.82 -10.93 -10.52
C ALA A 30 2.08 -10.13 -10.11
N LEU A 31 1.94 -9.21 -9.15
CA LEU A 31 3.06 -8.42 -8.63
C LEU A 31 4.05 -9.26 -7.84
N SER A 32 3.59 -10.27 -7.08
CA SER A 32 4.50 -11.17 -6.35
C SER A 32 5.45 -11.88 -7.30
N VAL A 33 4.94 -12.39 -8.43
CA VAL A 33 5.75 -13.06 -9.46
C VAL A 33 6.77 -12.09 -10.07
N ILE A 34 6.37 -10.85 -10.36
CA ILE A 34 7.28 -9.81 -10.89
C ILE A 34 8.35 -9.43 -9.87
N PHE A 35 7.97 -9.25 -8.60
CA PHE A 35 8.88 -8.85 -7.53
C PHE A 35 9.85 -9.95 -7.08
N GLU A 36 9.50 -11.21 -7.30
CA GLU A 36 10.39 -12.36 -7.09
C GLU A 36 11.35 -12.60 -8.25
N SER A 37 11.09 -12.02 -9.44
CA SER A 37 12.00 -12.17 -10.57
C SER A 37 13.39 -11.61 -10.23
N SER A 38 14.44 -12.40 -10.47
CA SER A 38 15.83 -12.01 -10.19
C SER A 38 16.24 -10.73 -10.92
N PHE A 39 15.59 -10.43 -12.04
CA PHE A 39 15.76 -9.18 -12.78
C PHE A 39 15.28 -7.95 -11.99
N PHE A 40 14.11 -8.03 -11.36
CA PHE A 40 13.59 -6.93 -10.55
C PHE A 40 14.45 -6.71 -9.31
N ILE A 41 14.90 -7.77 -8.64
CA ILE A 41 15.77 -7.67 -7.46
C ILE A 41 17.12 -7.04 -7.85
N ALA A 42 17.72 -7.46 -8.96
CA ALA A 42 18.98 -6.91 -9.45
C ALA A 42 18.88 -5.42 -9.81
N TRP A 43 17.74 -4.97 -10.35
CA TRP A 43 17.50 -3.56 -10.65
C TRP A 43 17.12 -2.73 -9.41
N TYR A 44 16.33 -3.30 -8.50
CA TYR A 44 15.80 -2.63 -7.31
C TYR A 44 16.83 -2.50 -6.18
N ASP A 45 17.70 -3.49 -6.02
CA ASP A 45 18.74 -3.52 -4.98
C ASP A 45 20.07 -4.05 -5.56
N PRO A 46 20.80 -3.24 -6.34
CA PRO A 46 22.09 -3.64 -6.90
C PRO A 46 23.15 -3.93 -5.83
N GLU A 47 22.96 -3.46 -4.58
CA GLU A 47 23.85 -3.77 -3.45
C GLU A 47 23.64 -5.21 -2.92
N PHE A 48 22.44 -5.81 -3.06
CA PHE A 48 22.16 -7.19 -2.65
C PHE A 48 22.99 -8.23 -3.42
N SER A 49 23.37 -7.93 -4.67
CA SER A 49 24.20 -8.82 -5.49
C SER A 49 25.69 -8.80 -5.10
N GLN A 50 26.16 -7.77 -4.38
CA GLN A 50 27.57 -7.70 -3.93
C GLN A 50 27.82 -8.41 -2.60
N GLU A 51 26.83 -8.46 -1.70
CA GLU A 51 26.98 -9.11 -0.40
C GLU A 51 27.10 -10.65 -0.55
N ASP A 52 26.37 -11.23 -1.50
CA ASP A 52 26.41 -12.67 -1.79
C ASP A 52 27.75 -13.10 -2.42
N GLN A 53 28.36 -12.24 -3.26
CA GLN A 53 29.70 -12.52 -3.81
C GLN A 53 30.82 -12.30 -2.80
N ARG A 54 30.66 -11.37 -1.84
CA ARG A 54 31.65 -11.13 -0.79
C ARG A 54 31.73 -12.29 0.21
N ASN A 55 30.61 -12.97 0.47
CA ASN A 55 30.55 -14.11 1.40
C ASN A 55 31.04 -15.44 0.79
N LYS A 56 31.04 -15.56 -0.54
CA LYS A 56 31.44 -16.78 -1.25
C LYS A 56 32.94 -16.86 -1.56
N GLY A 57 33.68 -15.77 -1.35
CA GLY A 57 35.10 -15.64 -1.76
C GLY A 57 36.13 -15.62 -0.62
N ASP A 58 35.72 -15.60 0.65
CA ASP A 58 36.65 -15.46 1.78
C ASP A 58 36.75 -16.74 2.62
N ASN A 59 37.61 -17.66 2.21
CA ASN A 59 38.16 -18.71 3.07
C ASN A 59 39.56 -18.31 3.59
N THR A 60 39.86 -17.01 3.66
CA THR A 60 41.15 -16.52 4.16
C THR A 60 41.11 -16.57 5.69
N PRO A 61 42.15 -17.11 6.36
CA PRO A 61 42.22 -17.11 7.82
C PRO A 61 42.13 -15.66 8.31
N SER A 62 41.10 -15.38 9.10
CA SER A 62 40.83 -14.07 9.67
C SER A 62 42.02 -13.64 10.55
N ASP A 63 42.84 -12.72 10.05
CA ASP A 63 43.80 -11.97 10.87
C ASP A 63 42.98 -11.02 11.75
N ASP A 64 43.04 -11.21 13.08
CA ASP A 64 42.24 -10.56 14.13
C ASP A 64 42.51 -9.04 14.30
N ARG A 65 42.82 -8.33 13.21
CA ARG A 65 42.90 -6.88 13.21
C ARG A 65 41.49 -6.32 13.20
N ILE A 66 41.10 -5.81 14.37
CA ILE A 66 39.88 -5.04 14.66
C ILE A 66 39.58 -4.04 13.54
N THR A 67 38.83 -4.46 12.53
CA THR A 67 38.26 -3.55 11.54
C THR A 67 37.04 -2.86 12.18
N PRO A 68 36.93 -1.54 12.08
CA PRO A 68 35.82 -0.81 12.70
C PRO A 68 34.47 -1.31 12.16
N PRO A 69 33.43 -1.37 13.00
CA PRO A 69 32.12 -1.89 12.61
C PRO A 69 31.56 -1.08 11.44
N SER A 70 31.37 -1.74 10.29
CA SER A 70 30.73 -1.16 9.12
C SER A 70 29.33 -0.69 9.49
N LYS A 71 29.06 0.62 9.36
CA LYS A 71 27.76 1.22 9.67
C LYS A 71 26.66 0.50 8.87
N PRO A 72 25.59 0.00 9.52
CA PRO A 72 24.48 -0.62 8.80
C PRO A 72 23.81 0.43 7.91
N LYS A 73 23.92 0.26 6.59
CA LYS A 73 23.25 1.13 5.61
C LYS A 73 21.74 0.87 5.68
N LYS A 74 20.96 1.92 5.93
CA LYS A 74 19.50 1.86 6.04
C LYS A 74 18.88 1.47 4.69
N LYS A 75 18.26 0.28 4.63
CA LYS A 75 17.41 -0.14 3.49
C LYS A 75 16.28 0.87 3.27
N LYS A 76 16.13 1.36 2.03
CA LYS A 76 15.00 2.20 1.62
C LYS A 76 13.74 1.32 1.51
N LYS A 77 12.93 1.30 2.57
CA LYS A 77 11.58 0.71 2.58
C LYS A 77 10.63 1.66 1.85
N GLY A 78 9.89 1.16 0.85
CA GLY A 78 8.78 1.90 0.22
C GLY A 78 8.76 1.94 -1.31
N ALA A 79 9.88 1.70 -2.01
CA ALA A 79 9.85 1.79 -3.47
C ALA A 79 9.03 0.66 -4.13
N LYS A 80 8.95 -0.53 -3.52
CA LYS A 80 8.05 -1.60 -3.99
C LYS A 80 6.57 -1.21 -3.87
N GLU A 81 6.20 -0.42 -2.87
CA GLU A 81 4.82 0.03 -2.65
C GLU A 81 4.41 1.02 -3.73
N ILE A 82 5.31 1.94 -4.11
CA ILE A 82 5.07 2.89 -5.20
C ILE A 82 4.87 2.16 -6.53
N VAL A 83 5.68 1.14 -6.82
CA VAL A 83 5.52 0.33 -8.03
C VAL A 83 4.15 -0.37 -8.04
N ALA A 84 3.71 -0.93 -6.91
CA ALA A 84 2.40 -1.56 -6.81
C ALA A 84 1.25 -0.58 -7.06
N ILE A 85 1.36 0.65 -6.53
CA ILE A 85 0.37 1.73 -6.76
C ILE A 85 0.30 2.08 -8.25
N ILE A 86 1.44 2.35 -8.88
CA ILE A 86 1.49 2.74 -10.30
C ILE A 86 0.93 1.63 -11.18
N VAL A 87 1.33 0.38 -10.96
CA VAL A 87 0.85 -0.77 -11.74
C VAL A 87 -0.67 -0.94 -11.56
N SER A 88 -1.19 -0.78 -10.35
CA SER A 88 -2.63 -0.89 -10.09
C SER A 88 -3.42 0.20 -10.80
N ILE A 89 -2.95 1.46 -10.78
CA ILE A 89 -3.61 2.57 -11.48
C ILE A 89 -3.61 2.34 -12.99
N ILE A 90 -2.48 1.94 -13.57
CA ILE A 90 -2.39 1.62 -15.01
C ILE A 90 -3.31 0.48 -15.39
N LEU A 91 -3.39 -0.57 -14.56
CA LEU A 91 -4.23 -1.73 -14.81
C LEU A 91 -5.73 -1.36 -14.79
N VAL A 92 -6.15 -0.56 -13.81
CA VAL A 92 -7.53 -0.03 -13.72
C VAL A 92 -7.87 0.82 -14.94
N TRP A 93 -6.93 1.65 -15.39
CA TRP A 93 -7.11 2.47 -16.58
C TRP A 93 -7.21 1.61 -17.86
N ASN A 94 -6.46 0.51 -17.98
CA ASN A 94 -6.57 -0.39 -19.13
C ASN A 94 -7.88 -1.19 -19.16
N ILE A 95 -8.55 -1.34 -18.02
CA ILE A 95 -9.82 -2.08 -17.89
C ILE A 95 -11.01 -1.09 -17.92
N ASP A 96 -10.75 0.22 -17.99
CA ASP A 96 -11.76 1.29 -17.90
C ASP A 96 -12.70 1.13 -16.68
N PHE A 97 -12.19 0.57 -15.58
CA PHE A 97 -13.00 0.21 -14.42
C PHE A 97 -13.02 1.32 -13.36
N ASP A 98 -14.15 2.00 -13.20
CA ASP A 98 -14.34 2.99 -12.13
C ASP A 98 -15.34 2.49 -11.08
N ALA A 99 -14.82 2.01 -9.95
CA ALA A 99 -15.66 1.52 -8.87
C ALA A 99 -16.53 2.63 -8.25
N ILE A 100 -16.06 3.88 -8.25
CA ILE A 100 -16.78 5.01 -7.66
C ILE A 100 -17.95 5.41 -8.55
N ALA A 101 -17.73 5.51 -9.87
CA ALA A 101 -18.81 5.79 -10.82
C ALA A 101 -19.89 4.70 -10.78
N VAL A 102 -19.49 3.42 -10.71
CA VAL A 102 -20.44 2.30 -10.58
C VAL A 102 -21.23 2.39 -9.27
N LEU A 103 -20.58 2.79 -8.16
CA LEU A 103 -21.25 2.90 -6.86
C LEU A 103 -22.23 4.08 -6.79
N MET A 104 -21.86 5.23 -7.36
CA MET A 104 -22.64 6.46 -7.26
C MET A 104 -23.72 6.59 -8.33
N LYS A 105 -23.70 5.76 -9.39
CA LYS A 105 -24.60 5.88 -10.55
C LYS A 105 -24.64 7.30 -11.14
N ASP A 106 -23.60 8.09 -10.89
CA ASP A 106 -23.54 9.51 -11.19
C ASP A 106 -22.39 9.73 -12.18
N GLU A 107 -22.72 10.04 -13.44
CA GLU A 107 -21.75 10.30 -14.52
C GLU A 107 -20.99 11.64 -14.33
N SER A 108 -21.31 12.37 -13.27
CA SER A 108 -20.82 13.73 -13.01
C SER A 108 -19.37 13.79 -12.51
N LEU A 109 -18.79 12.66 -12.07
CA LEU A 109 -17.40 12.60 -11.62
C LEU A 109 -16.45 12.40 -12.80
N SER A 110 -15.35 13.15 -12.81
CA SER A 110 -14.28 13.00 -13.80
C SER A 110 -13.75 11.56 -13.78
N PRO A 111 -13.84 10.80 -14.90
CA PRO A 111 -13.46 9.38 -14.94
C PRO A 111 -12.02 9.13 -14.48
N GLU A 112 -11.14 10.09 -14.78
CA GLU A 112 -9.73 10.07 -14.41
C GLU A 112 -9.50 9.96 -12.89
N LEU A 113 -10.35 10.63 -12.11
CA LEU A 113 -10.24 10.66 -10.65
C LEU A 113 -10.77 9.37 -10.03
N GLY A 114 -11.84 8.81 -10.62
CA GLY A 114 -12.39 7.52 -10.21
C GLY A 114 -11.43 6.36 -10.47
N TYR A 115 -10.72 6.34 -11.60
CA TYR A 115 -9.66 5.35 -11.87
C TYR A 115 -8.51 5.47 -10.87
N PHE A 116 -8.10 6.69 -10.54
CA PHE A 116 -7.03 6.92 -9.56
C PHE A 116 -7.42 6.40 -8.17
N ILE A 117 -8.62 6.75 -7.69
CA ILE A 117 -9.10 6.28 -6.38
C ILE A 117 -9.29 4.76 -6.38
N THR A 118 -9.90 4.19 -7.42
CA THR A 118 -10.10 2.75 -7.56
C THR A 118 -8.77 2.00 -7.57
N GLY A 119 -7.77 2.50 -8.31
CA GLY A 119 -6.41 1.99 -8.32
C GLY A 119 -5.72 2.06 -6.96
N LEU A 120 -5.93 3.14 -6.21
CA LEU A 120 -5.43 3.26 -4.83
C LEU A 120 -6.09 2.28 -3.87
N ILE A 121 -7.40 2.02 -4.01
CA ILE A 121 -8.13 1.04 -3.19
C ILE A 121 -7.58 -0.37 -3.46
N ILE A 122 -7.42 -0.73 -4.74
CA ILE A 122 -6.88 -2.03 -5.16
C ILE A 122 -5.43 -2.22 -4.69
N ALA A 123 -4.59 -1.18 -4.86
CA ALA A 123 -3.19 -1.18 -4.42
C ALA A 123 -3.03 -1.17 -2.90
N GLY A 124 -3.98 -0.55 -2.19
CA GLY A 124 -3.94 -0.37 -0.74
C GLY A 124 -3.94 -1.68 0.02
N GLY A 125 -4.53 -2.74 -0.55
CA GLY A 125 -4.57 -4.08 0.03
C GLY A 125 -4.99 -4.12 1.51
N SER A 126 -4.75 -5.25 2.16
CA SER A 126 -5.03 -5.41 3.60
C SER A 126 -4.06 -4.62 4.50
N LYS A 127 -2.82 -4.36 4.05
CA LYS A 127 -1.80 -3.67 4.87
C LYS A 127 -2.01 -2.15 4.94
N GLY A 128 -2.41 -1.52 3.84
CA GLY A 128 -2.70 -0.09 3.81
C GLY A 128 -3.96 0.23 4.61
N SER A 129 -5.01 -0.56 4.44
CA SER A 129 -6.25 -0.43 5.23
C SER A 129 -6.01 -0.62 6.73
N ILE A 130 -5.23 -1.63 7.15
CA ILE A 130 -4.87 -1.84 8.56
C ILE A 130 -4.08 -0.65 9.13
N LYS A 131 -3.12 -0.11 8.37
CA LYS A 131 -2.33 1.04 8.82
C LYS A 131 -3.19 2.29 8.97
N LEU A 132 -4.04 2.56 7.99
CA LEU A 132 -4.94 3.71 8.00
C LEU A 132 -5.97 3.61 9.13
N PHE A 133 -6.46 2.40 9.41
CA PHE A 133 -7.35 2.14 10.54
C PHE A 133 -6.66 2.36 11.89
N ASN A 134 -5.42 1.87 12.04
CA ASN A 134 -4.61 2.12 13.23
C ASN A 134 -4.33 3.61 13.42
N ASP A 135 -3.93 4.32 12.36
CA ASP A 135 -3.67 5.76 12.41
C ASP A 135 -4.93 6.53 12.84
N VAL A 136 -6.11 6.20 12.28
CA VAL A 136 -7.40 6.83 12.63
C VAL A 136 -7.80 6.57 14.10
N LEU A 137 -7.61 5.34 14.59
CA LEU A 137 -7.91 5.01 15.99
C LEU A 137 -6.97 5.74 16.96
N ASP A 138 -5.68 5.85 16.62
CA ASP A 138 -4.68 6.51 17.45
C ASP A 138 -4.95 8.02 17.55
N PHE A 139 -5.32 8.67 16.44
CA PHE A 139 -5.75 10.07 16.41
C PHE A 139 -6.94 10.35 17.32
N ARG A 140 -7.93 9.45 17.38
CA ARG A 140 -9.08 9.58 18.28
C ARG A 140 -8.66 9.55 19.75
N SER A 141 -7.71 8.67 20.09
CA SER A 141 -7.22 8.53 21.46
C SER A 141 -6.49 9.79 21.94
N ASP A 142 -5.74 10.46 21.05
CA ASP A 142 -4.96 11.66 21.38
C ASP A 142 -5.86 12.90 21.60
N VAL A 143 -6.95 13.02 20.82
CA VAL A 143 -7.96 14.08 21.01
C VAL A 143 -8.71 13.90 22.33
N GLU A 144 -9.05 12.68 22.69
CA GLU A 144 -9.80 12.37 23.91
C GLU A 144 -8.94 12.54 25.18
N ARG A 145 -7.64 12.24 25.08
CA ARG A 145 -6.66 12.53 26.13
C ARG A 145 -6.47 14.02 26.38
N ARG A 146 -6.33 14.84 25.32
CA ARG A 146 -6.23 16.31 25.46
C ARG A 146 -7.51 16.94 26.02
N ARG A 147 -8.69 16.38 25.70
CA ARG A 147 -9.97 16.86 26.25
C ARG A 147 -10.06 16.62 27.76
N LYS A 148 -9.53 15.50 28.25
CA LYS A 148 -9.46 15.22 29.70
C LYS A 148 -8.48 16.16 30.41
N GLU A 149 -7.32 16.44 29.82
CA GLU A 149 -6.33 17.37 30.36
C GLU A 149 -6.88 18.81 30.45
N PHE A 150 -7.66 19.27 29.45
CA PHE A 150 -8.29 20.60 29.47
C PHE A 150 -9.38 20.72 30.55
N ASN A 151 -10.18 19.67 30.75
CA ASN A 151 -11.27 19.69 31.73
C ASN A 151 -10.76 19.64 33.18
N THR A 152 -9.55 19.12 33.41
CA THR A 152 -8.90 19.10 34.73
C THR A 152 -8.21 20.41 35.10
N GLN A 153 -7.87 21.27 34.13
CA GLN A 153 -7.32 22.62 34.41
C GLN A 153 -8.37 23.72 34.60
N THR A 154 -9.65 23.42 34.33
CA THR A 154 -10.75 24.39 34.47
C THR A 154 -11.47 24.27 35.82
N HIS A 155 -10.93 23.47 36.75
CA HIS A 155 -11.35 23.33 38.14
C HIS A 155 -10.18 23.64 39.08
#